data_AF-A0A7Y2T3A5-F1
#
_entry.id   AF-A0A7Y2T3A5-F1
#
_cell.length_a   1.000
_cell.length_b   1.000
_cell.length_c   1.000
_cell.angle_alpha   90.00
_cell.angle_beta   90.00
_cell.angle_gamma   90.00
#
_symmetry.space_group_name_H-M   'P 1'
#
loop_
_entity.id
_entity.type
_entity.pdbx_description
1 polymer ?
#
loop_
_entity_poly.entity_id
_entity_poly.type
_entity_poly.pdbx_seq_one_letter_code
_entity_poly.pdbx_strand_id
1 'polypeptide(L)'
;PILNFPNTISQKDFKGWVQERGLYFPNQWDNRFTPVLSMNDEGESPKTGSLLVAPYGKGHYIYTGLSFFRELPAGVPGAYKLFANMLSLGKQKLDKKTNIKG
;
A
#
# COMPACT_ATOMS: atom_id res chain seq x y z
N PRO A 1 10.17 2.44 -0.33
CA PRO A 1 9.63 3.09 -1.56
C PRO A 1 8.12 3.32 -1.53
N ILE A 2 7.34 2.25 -1.36
CA ILE A 2 5.87 2.26 -1.42
C ILE A 2 5.18 3.14 -0.36
N LEU A 3 5.82 3.43 0.77
CA LEU A 3 5.28 4.37 1.77
C LEU A 3 5.74 5.81 1.55
N ASN A 4 6.62 6.08 0.58
CA ASN A 4 7.30 7.37 0.44
C ASN A 4 7.29 7.95 -0.98
N PHE A 5 6.57 7.35 -1.95
CA PHE A 5 6.49 7.89 -3.31
C PHE A 5 5.23 7.41 -4.06
N PRO A 6 4.52 8.31 -4.77
CA PRO A 6 4.75 9.75 -4.84
C PRO A 6 4.33 10.50 -3.57
N ASN A 7 3.60 9.84 -2.68
CA ASN A 7 3.15 10.42 -1.42
C ASN A 7 3.93 9.83 -0.24
N THR A 8 4.24 10.65 0.75
CA THR A 8 4.66 10.16 2.06
C THR A 8 3.44 9.70 2.85
N ILE A 9 3.47 8.45 3.31
CA ILE A 9 2.45 7.82 4.15
C ILE A 9 2.92 7.84 5.59
N SER A 10 2.05 8.30 6.47
CA SER A 10 2.27 8.39 7.91
C SER A 10 1.07 7.82 8.66
N GLN A 11 1.15 7.73 9.99
CA GLN A 11 0.03 7.31 10.82
C GLN A 11 -1.24 8.15 10.60
N LYS A 12 -1.10 9.43 10.20
CA LYS A 12 -2.23 10.33 9.93
C LYS A 12 -3.05 9.88 8.72
N ASP A 13 -2.43 9.20 7.77
CA ASP A 13 -3.09 8.70 6.55
C ASP A 13 -3.99 7.49 6.85
N PHE A 14 -3.90 6.92 8.05
CA PHE A 14 -4.82 5.89 8.54
C PHE A 14 -6.01 6.45 9.34
N LYS A 15 -6.07 7.78 9.53
CA LYS A 15 -7.21 8.42 10.20
C LYS A 15 -8.46 8.37 9.31
N GLY A 16 -9.59 7.99 9.90
CA GLY A 16 -10.89 7.95 9.21
C GLY A 16 -11.11 6.71 8.37
N TRP A 17 -10.21 5.73 8.42
CA TRP A 17 -10.43 4.42 7.81
C TRP A 17 -11.64 3.72 8.43
N VAL A 18 -12.48 3.18 7.56
CA VAL A 18 -13.76 2.56 7.91
C VAL A 18 -13.54 1.10 8.29
N GLN A 19 -14.12 0.69 9.42
CA GLN A 19 -14.13 -0.73 9.77
C GLN A 19 -14.99 -1.50 8.74
N GLU A 20 -14.56 -2.64 8.20
CA GLU A 20 -13.37 -3.45 8.46
C GLU A 20 -12.16 -3.06 7.58
N ARG A 21 -11.00 -2.74 8.18
CA ARG A 21 -9.86 -2.12 7.48
C ARG A 21 -9.11 -3.06 6.55
N GLY A 22 -9.24 -4.36 6.78
CA GLY A 22 -8.69 -5.37 5.90
C GLY A 22 -9.07 -6.78 6.32
N LEU A 23 -9.00 -7.68 5.35
CA LEU A 23 -9.46 -9.05 5.44
C LEU A 23 -8.43 -10.00 4.86
N TYR A 24 -8.53 -11.27 5.23
CA TYR A 24 -7.78 -12.38 4.63
C TYR A 24 -6.26 -12.24 4.68
N PHE A 25 -5.71 -11.56 5.70
CA PHE A 25 -4.27 -11.41 5.81
C PHE A 25 -3.59 -12.79 5.89
N PRO A 26 -2.68 -13.12 4.97
CA PRO A 26 -1.95 -14.37 5.03
C PRO A 26 -1.09 -14.36 6.30
N ASN A 27 -0.93 -15.52 6.93
CA ASN A 27 -0.04 -15.70 8.07
C ASN A 27 1.35 -16.24 7.64
N GLN A 28 1.50 -16.62 6.38
CA GLN A 28 2.71 -17.17 5.79
C GLN A 28 2.87 -16.66 4.35
N TRP A 29 4.12 -16.41 3.96
CA TRP A 29 4.51 -16.02 2.61
C TRP A 29 5.97 -16.41 2.38
N ASP A 30 6.37 -16.46 1.11
CA ASP A 30 7.76 -16.71 0.71
C ASP A 30 8.69 -15.57 1.18
N ASN A 31 9.92 -15.90 1.56
CA ASN A 31 10.90 -14.92 2.09
C ASN A 31 11.22 -13.75 1.15
N ARG A 32 10.85 -13.83 -0.14
CA ARG A 32 10.96 -12.72 -1.09
C ARG A 32 9.96 -11.59 -0.83
N PHE A 33 8.90 -11.84 -0.07
CA PHE A 33 7.90 -10.85 0.26
C PHE A 33 8.29 -10.03 1.48
N THR A 34 8.22 -8.71 1.32
CA THR A 34 8.38 -7.74 2.39
C THR A 34 7.00 -7.36 2.93
N PRO A 35 6.68 -7.64 4.20
CA PRO A 35 5.49 -7.10 4.85
C PRO A 35 5.68 -5.61 5.12
N VAL A 36 4.84 -4.78 4.49
CA VAL A 36 4.98 -3.32 4.51
C VAL A 36 4.20 -2.70 5.67
N LEU A 37 3.02 -3.25 5.96
CA LEU A 37 2.10 -2.72 6.97
C LEU A 37 1.71 -3.82 7.96
N SER A 38 1.51 -3.38 9.20
CA SER A 38 0.77 -4.12 10.22
C SER A 38 -0.50 -3.36 10.53
N MET A 39 -1.64 -4.04 10.59
CA MET A 39 -2.94 -3.43 10.84
C MET A 39 -3.77 -4.26 11.80
N ASN A 40 -4.63 -3.58 12.53
CA ASN A 40 -5.68 -4.16 13.32
C ASN A 40 -6.91 -3.25 13.31
N ASP A 41 -8.06 -3.89 13.45
CA ASP A 41 -9.27 -3.20 13.88
C ASP A 41 -9.20 -2.96 15.39
N GLU A 42 -10.11 -2.12 15.88
CA GLU A 42 -10.17 -1.76 17.30
C GLU A 42 -10.44 -3.00 18.16
N GLY A 43 -9.62 -3.20 19.20
CA GLY A 43 -9.71 -4.38 20.08
C GLY A 43 -9.01 -5.63 19.56
N GLU A 44 -8.50 -5.65 18.32
CA GLU A 44 -7.72 -6.77 17.79
C GLU A 44 -6.20 -6.58 17.93
N SER A 45 -5.45 -7.68 17.97
CA SER A 45 -4.00 -7.65 17.90
C SER A 45 -3.51 -7.22 16.50
N PRO A 46 -2.42 -6.43 16.39
CA PRO A 46 -1.80 -6.10 15.11
C PRO A 46 -1.46 -7.35 14.29
N LYS A 47 -1.95 -7.38 13.04
CA LYS A 47 -1.67 -8.42 12.06
C LYS A 47 -0.82 -7.86 10.93
N THR A 48 0.27 -8.54 10.63
CA THR A 48 1.08 -8.31 9.43
C THR A 48 0.43 -8.97 8.21
N GLY A 49 0.95 -8.70 7.02
CA GLY A 49 0.44 -9.32 5.79
C GLY A 49 -0.69 -8.54 5.09
N SER A 50 -1.11 -7.40 5.65
CA SER A 50 -2.10 -6.53 5.02
C SER A 50 -1.63 -5.93 3.70
N LEU A 51 -0.31 -5.72 3.56
CA LEU A 51 0.35 -5.30 2.32
C LEU A 51 1.70 -6.01 2.20
N LEU A 52 1.82 -6.90 1.22
CA LEU A 52 3.04 -7.64 0.90
C LEU A 52 3.55 -7.24 -0.48
N VAL A 53 4.86 -7.05 -0.60
CA VAL A 53 5.51 -6.67 -1.86
C VAL A 53 6.71 -7.56 -2.11
N ALA A 54 6.82 -8.12 -3.32
CA ALA A 54 7.99 -8.88 -3.75
C ALA A 54 8.45 -8.44 -5.15
N PRO A 55 9.75 -8.39 -5.44
CA PRO A 55 10.23 -8.25 -6.82
C PRO A 55 9.86 -9.49 -7.64
N TYR A 56 9.40 -9.29 -8.87
CA TYR A 56 9.09 -10.38 -9.79
C TYR A 56 9.40 -9.97 -11.24
N GLY A 57 10.35 -10.69 -11.87
CA GLY A 57 10.84 -10.33 -13.20
C GLY A 57 11.35 -8.89 -13.25
N LYS A 58 10.77 -8.08 -14.15
CA LYS A 58 11.11 -6.64 -14.31
C LYS A 58 10.24 -5.70 -13.45
N GLY A 59 9.38 -6.25 -12.61
CA GLY A 59 8.39 -5.49 -11.84
C GLY A 59 8.25 -5.99 -10.41
N HIS A 60 7.08 -5.73 -9.83
CA HIS A 60 6.74 -6.12 -8.47
C HIS A 60 5.40 -6.83 -8.46
N TYR A 61 5.30 -7.86 -7.63
CA TYR A 61 4.03 -8.42 -7.22
C TYR A 61 3.61 -7.77 -5.91
N ILE A 62 2.35 -7.34 -5.83
CA ILE A 62 1.77 -6.74 -4.64
C ILE A 62 0.54 -7.54 -4.24
N TYR A 63 0.53 -8.07 -3.03
CA TYR A 63 -0.67 -8.59 -2.39
C TYR A 63 -1.17 -7.57 -1.37
N THR A 64 -2.47 -7.32 -1.33
CA THR A 64 -3.08 -6.47 -0.32
C THR A 64 -4.41 -7.06 0.15
N GLY A 65 -4.55 -7.23 1.46
CA GLY A 65 -5.82 -7.55 2.11
C GLY A 65 -6.58 -6.31 2.57
N LEU A 66 -6.01 -5.10 2.39
CA LEU A 66 -6.67 -3.84 2.74
C LEU A 66 -8.00 -3.69 2.00
N SER A 67 -9.04 -3.27 2.72
CA SER A 67 -10.40 -3.12 2.22
C SER A 67 -10.58 -1.86 1.36
N PHE A 68 -9.77 -1.68 0.31
CA PHE A 68 -9.86 -0.51 -0.59
C PHE A 68 -11.26 -0.30 -1.18
N PHE A 69 -12.04 -1.37 -1.35
CA PHE A 69 -13.43 -1.28 -1.80
C PHE A 69 -14.37 -0.57 -0.80
N ARG A 70 -13.97 -0.40 0.46
CA ARG A 70 -14.66 0.42 1.46
C ARG A 70 -14.01 1.80 1.57
N GLU A 71 -12.68 1.83 1.66
CA GLU A 71 -11.94 3.06 1.95
C GLU A 71 -11.95 4.06 0.79
N LEU A 72 -11.87 3.58 -0.45
CA LEU A 72 -11.92 4.46 -1.62
C LEU A 72 -13.33 5.08 -1.74
N PRO A 73 -14.45 4.32 -1.76
CA PRO A 73 -15.79 4.94 -1.80
C PRO A 73 -16.10 5.83 -0.60
N ALA A 74 -15.56 5.55 0.58
CA ALA A 74 -15.69 6.41 1.76
C ALA A 74 -14.89 7.72 1.67
N GLY A 75 -14.10 7.91 0.62
CA GLY A 75 -13.35 9.15 0.38
C GLY A 75 -12.13 9.30 1.27
N VAL A 76 -11.58 8.21 1.81
CA VAL A 76 -10.48 8.26 2.78
C VAL A 76 -9.18 8.68 2.11
N PRO A 77 -8.63 9.89 2.37
CA PRO A 77 -7.53 10.43 1.55
C PRO A 77 -6.26 9.58 1.60
N GLY A 78 -5.94 8.98 2.74
CA GLY A 78 -4.76 8.14 2.88
C GLY A 78 -4.84 6.83 2.11
N ALA A 79 -6.04 6.27 1.92
CA ALA A 79 -6.23 5.09 1.08
C ALA A 79 -5.91 5.39 -0.38
N TYR A 80 -6.35 6.54 -0.90
CA TYR A 80 -5.99 6.99 -2.25
C TYR A 80 -4.49 7.22 -2.41
N LYS A 81 -3.84 7.86 -1.43
CA LYS A 81 -2.37 8.06 -1.46
C LYS A 81 -1.62 6.74 -1.50
N LEU A 82 -1.98 5.79 -0.64
CA LEU A 82 -1.35 4.47 -0.60
C LEU A 82 -1.55 3.71 -1.91
N PHE A 83 -2.77 3.74 -2.47
CA PHE A 83 -3.07 3.13 -3.77
C PHE A 83 -2.24 3.75 -4.90
N ALA A 84 -2.13 5.08 -4.95
CA ALA A 84 -1.28 5.78 -5.93
C ALA A 84 0.20 5.41 -5.78
N ASN A 85 0.69 5.21 -4.55
CA ASN A 85 2.05 4.74 -4.30
C ASN A 85 2.27 3.30 -4.80
N MET A 86 1.29 2.41 -4.61
CA MET A 86 1.34 1.04 -5.13
C MET A 86 1.49 1.03 -6.66
N LEU A 87 0.69 1.83 -7.37
CA LEU A 87 0.74 1.97 -8.84
C LEU A 87 2.05 2.60 -9.34
N SER A 88 2.69 3.42 -8.50
CA SER A 88 3.93 4.13 -8.81
C SER A 88 5.19 3.35 -8.45
N LEU A 89 5.05 2.15 -7.89
CA LEU A 89 6.19 1.34 -7.49
C LEU A 89 7.08 1.03 -8.70
N GLY A 90 8.39 1.27 -8.56
CA GLY A 90 9.37 1.13 -9.64
C GLY A 90 9.47 2.31 -10.60
N LYS A 91 8.56 3.30 -10.53
CA LYS A 91 8.57 4.49 -11.40
C LYS A 91 9.40 5.66 -10.88
N GLN A 92 9.93 5.57 -9.66
CA GLN A 92 10.77 6.61 -9.03
C GLN A 92 11.96 7.09 -9.89
N LYS A 93 12.43 6.25 -10.84
CA LYS A 93 13.55 6.57 -11.73
C LYS A 93 13.14 7.28 -13.03
N LEU A 94 11.85 7.36 -13.35
CA LEU A 94 11.39 7.89 -14.65
C LEU A 94 11.48 9.43 -14.76
N ASP A 95 11.67 10.17 -13.66
CA ASP A 95 11.51 11.64 -13.64
C ASP A 95 12.81 12.47 -13.66
N LYS A 96 13.85 12.02 -14.37
CA LYS A 96 15.01 12.91 -14.70
C LYS A 96 15.33 13.06 -16.19
N LYS A 97 14.59 12.41 -17.09
CA LYS A 97 14.92 12.44 -18.54
C LYS A 97 13.75 12.66 -19.49
N THR A 98 12.55 13.00 -19.01
CA THR A 98 11.44 13.29 -19.91
C THR A 98 11.43 14.78 -20.21
N ASN A 99 12.14 15.18 -21.28
CA ASN A 99 11.91 16.47 -21.92
C ASN A 99 10.48 16.46 -22.44
N ILE A 100 9.55 17.03 -21.67
CA ILE A 100 8.19 17.31 -22.13
C ILE A 100 8.35 18.37 -23.21
N LYS A 101 8.29 17.97 -24.48
CA LYS A 101 8.15 18.92 -25.59
C LYS A 101 6.72 19.43 -25.55
N GLY A 102 6.56 20.67 -25.12
CA GLY A 102 5.39 21.48 -25.46
C GLY A 102 5.40 21.86 -26.93
#